data_AF-F7QF87-F1
#
_entry.id   AF-F7QF87-F1
#
_cell.length_a   1.000
_cell.length_b   1.000
_cell.length_c   1.000
_cell.angle_alpha   90.00
_cell.angle_beta   90.00
_cell.angle_gamma   90.00
#
_symmetry.space_group_name_H-M   'P 1'
#
loop_
_entity.id
_entity.type
_entity.pdbx_description
1 polymer ?
#
loop_
_entity_poly.entity_id
_entity_poly.type
_entity_poly.pdbx_seq_one_letter_code
_entity_poly.pdbx_strand_id
1 'polypeptide(L)'
;MKTVLIAALGTIAGLILGAALGILAGVAWTSIFRTTDFEGYSAMLVFFTFAPIGAVLGGLTGAIWAAYAASRKRLRMESES
;
A
#
# COMPACT_ATOMS: atom_id res chain seq x y z
N MET A 1 20.31 -2.57 11.40
CA MET A 1 20.18 -2.90 9.94
C MET A 1 18.99 -3.81 9.64
N LYS A 2 18.82 -4.96 10.31
CA LYS A 2 17.72 -5.92 10.03
C LYS A 2 16.31 -5.31 10.07
N THR A 3 15.99 -4.48 11.06
CA THR A 3 14.67 -3.83 11.17
C THR A 3 14.39 -2.86 10.02
N VAL A 4 15.39 -2.10 9.59
CA VAL A 4 15.28 -1.16 8.46
C VAL A 4 15.02 -1.93 7.16
N LEU A 5 15.71 -3.05 6.95
CA LEU A 5 15.51 -3.91 5.78
C LEU A 5 14.08 -4.49 5.75
N ILE A 6 13.59 -4.95 6.90
CA ILE A 6 12.22 -5.48 7.02
C ILE A 6 11.19 -4.37 6.79
N ALA A 7 11.42 -3.18 7.34
CA ALA A 7 10.56 -2.02 7.10
C ALA A 7 10.53 -1.66 5.61
N ALA A 8 11.68 -1.62 4.92
CA ALA A 8 11.76 -1.35 3.49
C ALA A 8 11.02 -2.39 2.64
N LEU A 9 11.13 -3.68 2.97
CA LEU A 9 10.36 -4.75 2.31
C LEU A 9 8.85 -4.58 2.56
N GLY A 10 8.48 -4.21 3.79
CA GLY A 10 7.10 -3.85 4.15
C GLY A 10 6.58 -2.67 3.33
N THR A 11 7.40 -1.64 3.12
CA THR A 11 7.07 -0.50 2.27
C THR A 11 6.84 -0.92 0.82
N ILE A 12 7.72 -1.75 0.25
CA ILE A 12 7.60 -2.20 -1.15
C ILE A 12 6.32 -3.04 -1.32
N ALA A 13 6.09 -4.01 -0.44
CA ALA A 13 4.88 -4.82 -0.47
C ALA A 13 3.62 -3.95 -0.29
N GLY A 14 3.68 -2.99 0.63
CA GLY A 14 2.63 -2.02 0.88
C GLY A 14 2.35 -1.12 -0.33
N LEU A 15 3.38 -0.64 -1.04
CA LEU A 15 3.23 0.17 -2.25
C LEU A 15 2.49 -0.61 -3.34
N ILE A 16 2.88 -1.88 -3.56
CA ILE A 16 2.28 -2.72 -4.60
C ILE A 16 0.82 -3.03 -4.27
N LEU A 17 0.55 -3.52 -3.05
CA LEU A 17 -0.80 -3.85 -2.60
C LEU A 17 -1.70 -2.61 -2.54
N GLY A 18 -1.15 -1.50 -2.03
CA GLY A 18 -1.84 -0.21 -1.96
C GLY A 18 -2.19 0.33 -3.34
N ALA A 19 -1.27 0.27 -4.30
CA ALA A 19 -1.54 0.65 -5.69
C ALA A 19 -2.65 -0.22 -6.29
N ALA A 20 -2.59 -1.54 -6.09
CA ALA A 20 -3.62 -2.45 -6.57
C ALA A 20 -5.00 -2.15 -5.98
N LEU A 21 -5.08 -1.91 -4.66
CA LEU A 21 -6.33 -1.50 -4.00
C LEU A 21 -6.83 -0.13 -4.48
N GLY A 22 -5.91 0.82 -4.70
CA GLY A 22 -6.22 2.12 -5.29
C GLY A 22 -6.84 1.97 -6.67
N ILE A 23 -6.22 1.16 -7.55
CA ILE A 23 -6.77 0.87 -8.88
C ILE A 23 -8.18 0.28 -8.78
N LEU A 24 -8.39 -0.72 -7.92
CA LEU A 24 -9.72 -1.32 -7.72
C LEU A 24 -10.75 -0.31 -7.22
N ALA A 25 -10.38 0.56 -6.28
CA ALA A 25 -11.25 1.64 -5.80
C ALA A 25 -11.59 2.65 -6.90
N GLY A 26 -10.61 3.02 -7.73
CA GLY A 26 -10.82 3.89 -8.88
C GLY A 26 -11.74 3.27 -9.93
N VAL A 27 -11.56 1.99 -10.25
CA VAL A 27 -12.46 1.24 -11.15
C VAL A 27 -13.87 1.16 -10.58
N ALA A 28 -14.00 0.91 -9.28
CA ALA A 28 -15.30 0.92 -8.61
C ALA A 28 -15.96 2.30 -8.67
N TRP A 29 -15.19 3.37 -8.47
CA TRP A 29 -15.65 4.75 -8.58
C TRP A 29 -16.21 5.05 -9.97
N THR A 30 -15.44 4.81 -11.04
CA THR A 30 -15.89 5.08 -12.41
C THR A 30 -17.12 4.26 -12.79
N SER A 31 -17.25 3.06 -12.23
CA SER A 31 -18.42 2.19 -12.42
C SER A 31 -19.68 2.72 -11.71
N ILE A 32 -19.55 3.20 -10.46
CA ILE A 32 -20.68 3.76 -9.69
C ILE A 32 -21.20 5.04 -10.32
N PHE A 33 -20.29 5.95 -10.71
CA PHE A 33 -20.64 7.25 -11.26
C PHE A 33 -20.90 7.24 -12.78
N ARG A 34 -20.98 6.05 -13.39
CA ARG A 34 -21.26 5.84 -14.83
C ARG A 34 -20.42 6.74 -15.73
N THR A 35 -19.13 6.90 -15.42
CA THR A 35 -18.17 7.55 -16.32
C THR A 35 -17.74 6.51 -17.36
N THR A 36 -18.71 6.09 -18.17
CA THR A 36 -18.57 4.98 -19.11
C THR A 36 -17.79 5.46 -20.32
N ASP A 37 -16.49 5.25 -20.23
CA ASP A 37 -15.61 4.58 -21.18
C ASP A 37 -14.24 4.62 -20.48
N PHE A 38 -13.55 3.49 -20.35
CA PHE A 38 -12.22 3.45 -19.74
C PHE A 38 -11.16 4.07 -20.68
N GLU A 39 -11.54 5.10 -21.41
CA GLU A 39 -10.76 5.83 -22.39
C GLU A 39 -10.43 7.22 -21.84
N GLY A 40 -9.18 7.63 -22.00
CA GLY A 40 -8.72 8.97 -21.61
C GLY A 40 -8.91 9.28 -20.12
N TYR A 41 -9.95 10.05 -19.80
CA TYR A 41 -10.14 10.70 -18.51
C TYR A 41 -10.38 9.72 -17.35
N SER A 42 -11.23 8.71 -17.53
CA SER A 42 -11.51 7.71 -16.48
C SER A 42 -10.26 6.90 -16.14
N ALA A 43 -9.48 6.48 -17.15
CA ALA A 43 -8.22 5.79 -16.92
C ALA A 43 -7.19 6.71 -16.22
N MET A 44 -7.11 7.98 -16.62
CA MET A 44 -6.22 8.94 -15.96
C MET A 44 -6.57 9.12 -14.48
N LEU A 45 -7.85 9.23 -14.14
CA LEU A 45 -8.31 9.33 -12.75
C LEU A 45 -7.82 8.12 -11.92
N VAL A 46 -8.00 6.90 -12.43
CA VAL A 46 -7.61 5.68 -11.71
C VAL A 46 -6.10 5.61 -11.50
N PHE A 47 -5.32 5.78 -12.57
CA PHE A 47 -3.87 5.54 -12.51
C PHE A 47 -3.04 6.71 -11.98
N PHE A 48 -3.52 7.96 -12.10
CA PHE A 48 -2.79 9.14 -11.61
C PHE A 48 -3.32 9.70 -10.29
N THR A 49 -4.50 9.26 -9.83
CA THR A 49 -5.05 9.71 -8.54
C THR A 49 -5.22 8.56 -7.56
N PHE A 50 -6.07 7.58 -7.89
CA PHE A 50 -6.37 6.50 -6.94
C PHE A 50 -5.18 5.57 -6.71
N ALA A 51 -4.48 5.17 -7.77
CA ALA A 51 -3.32 4.28 -7.65
C ALA A 51 -2.17 4.91 -6.85
N PRO A 52 -1.76 6.17 -7.08
CA PRO A 52 -0.69 6.79 -6.29
C PRO A 52 -1.08 7.03 -4.84
N ILE A 53 -2.32 7.47 -4.57
CA ILE A 53 -2.82 7.63 -3.19
C ILE A 53 -2.82 6.28 -2.47
N GLY A 54 -3.36 5.24 -3.13
CA GLY A 54 -3.36 3.88 -2.62
C GLY A 54 -1.95 3.38 -2.33
N ALA A 55 -1.00 3.62 -3.26
CA ALA A 55 0.39 3.24 -3.10
C ALA A 55 1.04 3.93 -1.90
N VAL A 56 0.88 5.25 -1.75
CA VAL A 56 1.45 5.99 -0.61
C VAL A 56 0.88 5.48 0.71
N LEU A 57 -0.43 5.32 0.82
CA LEU A 57 -1.08 4.80 2.03
C LEU A 57 -0.65 3.37 2.34
N GLY A 58 -0.62 2.51 1.33
CA GLY A 58 -0.18 1.12 1.45
C GLY A 58 1.29 1.03 1.85
N GLY A 59 2.16 1.82 1.23
CA GLY A 59 3.59 1.87 1.54
C GLY A 59 3.86 2.32 2.96
N LEU A 60 3.21 3.39 3.42
CA LEU A 60 3.32 3.85 4.81
C LEU A 60 2.81 2.80 5.79
N THR A 61 1.64 2.22 5.53
CA THR A 61 1.05 1.20 6.40
C THR A 61 1.92 -0.05 6.46
N GLY A 62 2.44 -0.51 5.31
CA GLY A 62 3.34 -1.65 5.21
C GLY A 62 4.67 -1.41 5.93
N ALA A 63 5.24 -0.22 5.82
CA ALA A 63 6.45 0.18 6.54
C ALA A 63 6.25 0.14 8.06
N ILE A 64 5.19 0.78 8.54
CA ILE A 64 4.84 0.86 9.97
C ILE A 64 4.60 -0.55 10.52
N TRP A 65 3.79 -1.36 9.82
CA TRP A 65 3.47 -2.71 10.26
C TRP A 65 4.72 -3.58 10.33
N ALA A 66 5.55 -3.57 9.29
CA ALA A 66 6.75 -4.40 9.23
C ALA A 66 7.79 -3.98 10.28
N ALA A 67 7.96 -2.67 10.51
CA ALA A 67 8.82 -2.15 11.57
C ALA A 67 8.31 -2.53 12.98
N TYR A 68 6.99 -2.43 13.19
CA TYR A 68 6.36 -2.82 14.44
C TYR A 68 6.50 -4.33 14.72
N ALA A 69 6.21 -5.18 13.73
CA ALA A 69 6.35 -6.63 13.83
C ALA A 69 7.80 -7.04 14.12
N ALA A 70 8.77 -6.42 13.45
CA ALA A 70 10.19 -6.66 13.69
C ALA A 70 10.61 -6.25 15.11
N SER A 71 10.12 -5.12 15.62
CA SER A 71 10.40 -4.63 16.98
C SER A 71 9.81 -5.56 18.04
N ARG A 72 8.55 -6.00 17.86
CA ARG A 72 7.89 -6.98 18.73
C ARG A 72 8.65 -8.31 18.80
N LYS A 73 9.11 -8.82 17.66
CA LYS A 73 9.85 -10.09 17.61
C LYS A 73 11.19 -9.99 18.34
N ARG A 74 11.85 -8.84 18.30
CA ARG A 74 13.10 -8.60 19.02
C ARG A 74 12.90 -8.64 20.55
N LEU A 75 11.88 -7.95 21.06
CA LEU A 75 11.58 -7.89 22.49
C LEU A 75 11.26 -9.27 23.09
N ARG A 76 10.59 -10.15 22.34
CA ARG A 76 10.28 -11.51 22.80
C ARG A 76 11.52 -12.38 23.00
N MET A 77 12.52 -12.27 22.12
CA MET A 77 13.74 -13.08 22.25
C MET A 77 14.61 -12.63 23.43
N GLU A 78 14.49 -11.37 23.87
CA GLU A 78 15.23 -10.83 25.01
C GLU A 78 14.57 -11.16 26.36
N SER A 79 13.28 -11.50 26.38
CA SER A 79 12.61 -12.00 27.60
C SER A 79 12.78 -13.50 27.84
N GLU A 80 13.24 -14.25 26.83
CA GLU A 80 13.44 -15.72 26.90
C GLU A 80 14.90 -16.12 27.15
N SER A 81 15.83 -15.16 27.27
CA SER A 81 17.26 -15.35 27.59
C SER A 81 17.58 -15.00 29.03
#